data_AF-A0A183HQQ6-F1
#
_entry.id   AF-A0A183HQQ6-F1
#
_cell.length_a   1.000
_cell.length_b   1.000
_cell.length_c   1.000
_cell.angle_alpha   90.00
_cell.angle_beta   90.00
_cell.angle_gamma   90.00
#
_symmetry.space_group_name_H-M   'P 1'
#
loop_
_entity.id
_entity.type
_entity.pdbx_description
1 polymer ?
#
loop_
_entity_poly.entity_id
_entity_poly.type
_entity_poly.pdbx_seq_one_letter_code
_entity_poly.pdbx_strand_id
1 'polypeptide(L)'
;MALMTEIWEDYKTQEDIANLAKDGKMSKKKGKSSSFMTVSMMYRESLNNLMTMLHKTYPHFIRCIIPNEKKQSGVIEASLVLNQLTCNGVLEGIRICRKGFPNRTLHADFKQRYAILAAEEATSETDLKLCIRKMCAKIEKIGVLKPDDYCIGNTKVIYKIYF
;
A
#
# COMPACT_ATOMS: atom_id res chain seq x y z
N MET A 1 36.70 12.62 -24.11
CA MET A 1 35.86 13.72 -24.64
C MET A 1 34.39 13.32 -24.76
N ALA A 2 34.03 12.08 -25.13
CA ALA A 2 32.63 11.66 -25.30
C ALA A 2 31.75 11.77 -24.03
N LEU A 3 32.24 11.32 -22.87
CA LEU A 3 31.48 11.36 -21.60
C LEU A 3 31.08 12.78 -21.17
N MET A 4 31.94 13.77 -21.43
CA MET A 4 31.62 15.16 -21.10
C MET A 4 30.47 15.66 -21.98
N THR A 5 30.51 15.36 -23.27
CA THR A 5 29.41 15.73 -24.18
C THR A 5 28.09 15.07 -23.79
N GLU A 6 28.12 13.82 -23.33
CA GLU A 6 26.94 13.04 -22.91
C GLU A 6 26.28 13.60 -21.64
N ILE A 7 27.05 13.94 -20.60
CA ILE A 7 26.50 14.48 -19.34
C ILE A 7 25.78 15.84 -19.54
N TRP A 8 26.24 16.62 -20.51
CA TRP A 8 25.70 17.96 -20.79
C TRP A 8 24.61 17.96 -21.86
N GLU A 9 24.23 16.80 -22.42
CA GLU A 9 23.24 16.71 -23.50
C GLU A 9 21.86 17.30 -23.11
N ASP A 10 21.46 17.10 -21.85
CA ASP A 10 20.18 17.59 -21.33
C ASP A 10 20.19 19.09 -20.96
N TYR A 11 21.38 19.71 -20.93
CA TYR A 11 21.54 21.11 -20.55
C TYR A 11 21.57 22.02 -21.78
N LYS A 12 20.64 22.98 -21.85
CA LYS A 12 20.60 23.96 -22.93
C LYS A 12 21.28 25.25 -22.51
N THR A 13 22.35 25.61 -23.22
CA THR A 13 23.02 26.90 -23.01
C THR A 13 22.16 28.06 -23.53
N GLN A 14 22.51 29.28 -23.15
CA GLN A 14 21.83 30.49 -23.65
C GLN A 14 21.98 30.63 -25.18
N GLU A 15 23.11 30.18 -25.73
CA GLU A 15 23.36 30.15 -27.18
C GLU A 15 22.47 29.12 -27.88
N ASP A 16 22.30 27.92 -27.31
CA ASP A 16 21.38 26.91 -27.84
C ASP A 16 19.93 27.41 -27.84
N ILE A 17 19.50 28.06 -26.76
CA ILE A 17 18.16 28.64 -26.63
C ILE A 17 17.97 29.77 -27.65
N ALA A 18 18.98 30.62 -27.86
CA ALA A 18 18.94 31.70 -28.84
C ALA A 18 18.93 31.18 -30.29
N ASN A 19 19.67 30.11 -30.58
CA ASN A 19 19.71 29.47 -31.90
C ASN A 19 18.38 28.77 -32.22
N LEU A 20 17.79 28.05 -31.25
CA LEU A 20 16.45 27.46 -31.37
C LEU A 20 15.35 28.50 -31.59
N ALA A 21 15.52 29.71 -31.05
CA ALA A 21 14.59 30.82 -31.27
C ALA A 21 14.74 31.46 -32.67
N LYS A 22 15.95 31.51 -33.23
CA LYS A 22 16.22 32.01 -34.59
C LYS A 22 15.73 31.06 -35.68
N ASP A 23 15.83 29.76 -35.47
CA ASP A 23 15.41 28.72 -36.44
C ASP A 23 13.88 28.54 -36.57
N GLY A 24 13.08 29.38 -35.92
CA GLY A 24 11.61 29.33 -36.02
C GLY A 24 10.96 28.05 -35.44
N LYS A 25 11.76 27.11 -34.92
CA LYS A 25 11.31 25.87 -34.27
C LYS A 25 10.69 26.09 -32.89
N MET A 26 10.76 27.30 -32.35
CA MET A 26 10.10 27.65 -31.09
C MET A 26 8.67 28.14 -31.35
N SER A 27 7.70 27.23 -31.18
CA SER A 27 6.27 27.55 -31.18
C SER A 27 5.98 28.77 -30.28
N LYS A 28 5.49 29.86 -30.88
CA LYS A 28 5.05 31.12 -30.23
C LYS A 28 3.98 30.93 -29.13
N LYS A 29 3.50 29.70 -28.87
CA LYS A 29 2.52 29.38 -27.81
C LYS A 29 3.12 28.83 -26.51
N LYS A 30 4.40 28.48 -26.45
CA LYS A 30 5.08 28.20 -25.16
C LYS A 30 5.79 29.45 -24.66
N GLY A 31 5.02 30.45 -24.25
CA GLY A 31 5.55 31.69 -23.68
C GLY A 31 6.32 31.40 -22.40
N LYS A 32 7.58 31.87 -22.29
CA LYS A 32 8.42 32.11 -21.08
C LYS A 32 8.47 31.07 -19.94
N SER A 33 7.71 29.98 -19.97
CA SER A 33 7.55 29.01 -18.87
C SER A 33 8.30 27.72 -19.13
N SER A 34 8.56 27.36 -20.39
CA SER A 34 9.41 26.21 -20.74
C SER A 34 10.87 26.40 -20.35
N SER A 35 11.31 27.66 -20.17
CA SER A 35 12.67 28.02 -19.75
C SER A 35 12.79 28.24 -18.24
N PHE A 36 11.72 28.00 -17.47
CA PHE A 36 11.70 28.12 -16.01
C PHE A 36 11.18 26.83 -15.35
N MET A 37 11.62 25.67 -15.86
CA MET A 37 11.50 24.44 -15.10
C MET A 37 12.41 24.56 -13.88
N THR A 38 11.81 24.88 -12.74
CA THR A 38 12.51 24.89 -11.48
C THR A 38 12.76 23.46 -11.01
N VAL A 39 13.79 23.27 -10.20
CA VAL A 39 14.09 21.98 -9.55
C VAL A 39 12.85 21.45 -8.80
N SER A 40 12.07 22.33 -8.16
CA SER A 40 10.83 21.97 -7.47
C SER A 40 9.75 21.42 -8.42
N MET A 41 9.64 21.97 -9.64
CA MET A 41 8.69 21.48 -10.64
C MET A 41 9.06 20.08 -11.13
N MET A 42 10.35 19.84 -11.37
CA MET A 42 10.87 18.52 -11.75
C MET A 42 10.61 17.47 -10.66
N TYR A 43 10.89 17.79 -9.39
CA TYR A 43 10.62 16.88 -8.28
C TYR A 43 9.13 16.61 -8.08
N ARG A 44 8.27 17.62 -8.24
CA ARG A 44 6.83 17.46 -8.16
C ARG A 44 6.31 16.51 -9.24
N GLU A 45 6.77 16.68 -10.48
CA GLU A 45 6.37 15.80 -11.58
C GLU A 45 6.86 14.37 -11.37
N SER A 46 8.13 14.21 -10.98
CA SER A 46 8.71 12.90 -10.64
C SER A 46 7.94 12.19 -9.53
N LEU A 47 7.63 12.89 -8.44
CA LEU A 47 6.85 12.35 -7.31
C LEU A 47 5.43 11.95 -7.74
N ASN A 48 4.76 12.79 -8.54
CA ASN A 48 3.41 12.47 -9.03
C ASN A 48 3.40 11.22 -9.92
N ASN A 49 4.41 11.05 -10.77
CA ASN A 49 4.56 9.86 -11.60
C ASN A 49 4.77 8.61 -10.74
N LEU A 50 5.63 8.70 -9.72
CA LEU A 50 5.85 7.62 -8.76
C LEU A 50 4.56 7.25 -8.01
N MET A 51 3.83 8.22 -7.46
CA MET A 51 2.59 7.98 -6.74
C MET A 51 1.52 7.34 -7.63
N THR A 52 1.43 7.77 -8.90
CA THR A 52 0.51 7.18 -9.89
C THR A 52 0.84 5.71 -10.15
N MET A 53 2.12 5.35 -10.19
CA MET A 53 2.54 3.96 -10.33
C MET A 53 2.22 3.15 -9.07
N LEU A 54 2.57 3.66 -7.88
CA LEU A 54 2.34 2.98 -6.61
C LEU A 54 0.85 2.69 -6.36
N HIS A 55 -0.04 3.64 -6.70
CA HIS A 55 -1.49 3.45 -6.55
C HIS A 55 -2.09 2.34 -7.44
N LYS A 56 -1.38 1.92 -8.50
CA LYS A 56 -1.80 0.81 -9.37
C LYS A 56 -1.34 -0.56 -8.85
N THR A 57 -0.56 -0.59 -7.77
CA THR A 57 0.02 -1.81 -7.21
C THR A 57 -0.58 -2.15 -5.85
N TYR A 58 -0.32 -3.37 -5.37
CA TYR A 58 -0.63 -3.76 -3.99
C TYR A 58 0.58 -3.47 -3.09
N PRO A 59 0.50 -2.49 -2.17
CA PRO A 59 1.65 -2.05 -1.39
C PRO A 59 1.94 -2.99 -0.22
N HIS A 60 3.23 -3.22 0.03
CA HIS A 60 3.74 -3.84 1.24
C HIS A 60 4.60 -2.83 2.00
N PHE A 61 4.38 -2.69 3.31
CA PHE A 61 5.05 -1.67 4.12
C PHE A 61 6.09 -2.29 5.05
N ILE A 62 7.34 -1.84 4.95
CA ILE A 62 8.41 -2.15 5.90
C ILE A 62 8.73 -0.86 6.66
N ARG A 63 8.68 -0.90 7.99
CA ARG A 63 8.99 0.25 8.86
C ARG A 63 10.27 -0.02 9.62
N CYS A 64 11.33 0.70 9.28
CA CYS A 64 12.60 0.61 9.99
C CYS A 64 12.51 1.36 11.33
N ILE A 65 13.13 0.82 12.38
CA ILE A 65 13.16 1.40 13.72
C ILE A 65 14.62 1.56 14.15
N ILE A 66 14.97 2.76 14.60
CA ILE A 66 16.28 3.06 15.19
C ILE A 66 16.20 2.71 16.68
N PRO A 67 17.02 1.75 17.18
CA PRO A 67 16.90 1.29 18.56
C PRO A 67 17.54 2.24 19.58
N ASN A 68 18.56 3.02 19.20
CA ASN A 68 19.23 4.02 20.04
C ASN A 68 20.03 5.02 19.18
N GLU A 69 20.32 6.21 19.71
CA GLU A 69 21.12 7.24 19.03
C GLU A 69 22.64 7.02 19.13
N LYS A 70 23.09 6.20 20.10
CA LYS A 70 24.50 5.92 20.38
C LYS A 70 25.14 4.96 19.38
N LYS A 71 24.37 4.46 18.40
CA LYS A 71 24.79 3.44 17.42
C LYS A 71 25.33 2.16 18.07
N GLN A 72 24.87 1.85 19.28
CA GLN A 72 25.27 0.65 20.02
C GLN A 72 24.41 -0.54 19.60
N SER A 73 25.05 -1.66 19.25
CA SER A 73 24.32 -2.89 18.94
C SER A 73 23.67 -3.47 20.20
N GLY A 74 22.46 -4.02 20.08
CA GLY A 74 21.76 -4.72 21.16
C GLY A 74 21.12 -3.83 22.24
N VAL A 75 21.32 -2.51 22.20
CA VAL A 75 20.73 -1.57 23.16
C VAL A 75 19.45 -0.97 22.58
N ILE A 76 18.36 -1.00 23.34
CA ILE A 76 17.07 -0.40 22.97
C ILE A 76 16.72 0.70 23.95
N GLU A 77 16.47 1.89 23.42
CA GLU A 77 15.94 3.02 24.15
C GLU A 77 14.41 3.10 23.96
N ALA A 78 13.66 2.79 25.02
CA ALA A 78 12.22 2.64 24.95
C ALA A 78 11.48 3.93 24.55
N SER A 79 11.91 5.10 25.06
CA SER A 79 11.35 6.41 24.71
C SER A 79 11.46 6.70 23.21
N LEU A 80 12.65 6.50 22.66
CA LEU A 80 12.93 6.73 21.24
C LEU A 80 12.11 5.79 20.33
N VAL A 81 12.08 4.50 20.67
CA VAL A 81 11.32 3.51 19.90
C VAL A 81 9.81 3.75 20.00
N LEU A 82 9.30 4.08 21.18
CA LEU A 82 7.87 4.37 21.36
C LEU A 82 7.42 5.59 20.54
N ASN A 83 8.24 6.64 20.51
CA ASN A 83 7.97 7.81 19.67
C ASN A 83 7.92 7.43 18.18
N GLN A 84 8.89 6.64 17.70
CA GLN A 84 8.89 6.15 16.32
C GLN A 84 7.66 5.31 15.99
N LEU A 85 7.26 4.38 16.87
CA LEU A 85 6.07 3.54 16.67
C LEU A 85 4.78 4.38 16.62
N THR A 86 4.74 5.48 17.36
CA THR A 86 3.62 6.42 17.39
C THR A 86 3.60 7.27 16.11
N CYS A 87 4.70 7.96 15.78
CA CYS A 87 4.80 8.84 14.61
C CYS A 87 4.71 8.08 13.27
N ASN A 88 5.25 6.86 13.19
CA ASN A 88 5.14 6.01 12.00
C ASN A 88 3.74 5.39 11.86
N GLY A 89 2.83 5.63 12.81
CA GLY A 89 1.47 5.13 12.80
C GLY A 89 1.36 3.62 13.01
N VAL A 90 2.39 2.97 13.57
CA VAL A 90 2.38 1.52 13.82
C VAL A 90 1.33 1.18 14.87
N LEU A 91 1.29 1.94 15.97
CA LEU A 91 0.28 1.74 17.02
C LEU A 91 -1.14 1.99 16.51
N GLU A 92 -1.29 3.00 15.66
CA GLU A 92 -2.57 3.34 15.06
C GLU A 92 -3.01 2.29 14.03
N GLY A 93 -2.06 1.77 13.23
CA GLY A 93 -2.29 0.64 12.33
C GLY A 93 -2.76 -0.60 13.08
N ILE A 94 -2.10 -0.95 14.19
CA ILE A 94 -2.54 -2.05 15.06
C ILE A 94 -3.94 -1.78 15.61
N ARG A 95 -4.22 -0.56 16.08
CA ARG A 95 -5.53 -0.17 16.60
C ARG A 95 -6.64 -0.34 15.56
N ILE A 96 -6.40 0.10 14.32
CA ILE A 96 -7.35 -0.05 13.21
C ILE A 96 -7.52 -1.52 12.84
N CYS A 97 -6.44 -2.29 12.74
CA CYS A 97 -6.49 -3.73 12.46
C CYS A 97 -7.26 -4.51 13.51
N ARG A 98 -7.13 -4.15 14.80
CA ARG A 98 -7.86 -4.80 15.91
C ARG A 98 -9.35 -4.48 15.92
N LYS A 99 -9.74 -3.25 15.55
CA LYS A 99 -11.15 -2.86 15.44
C LYS A 99 -11.81 -3.35 14.15
N GLY A 100 -11.02 -3.56 13.11
CA GLY A 100 -11.49 -4.01 11.80
C GLY A 100 -11.47 -5.53 11.62
N PHE A 101 -11.71 -5.95 10.38
CA PHE A 101 -11.62 -7.34 9.92
C PHE A 101 -10.52 -7.45 8.86
N PRO A 102 -9.25 -7.62 9.27
CA PRO A 102 -8.11 -7.61 8.36
C PRO A 102 -8.07 -8.86 7.46
N ASN A 103 -8.56 -10.01 7.94
CA ASN A 103 -8.62 -11.21 7.14
C ASN A 103 -9.87 -11.21 6.25
N ARG A 104 -9.67 -11.51 4.97
CA ARG A 104 -10.73 -11.61 3.96
C ARG A 104 -10.49 -12.84 3.11
N THR A 105 -11.44 -13.75 3.09
CA THR A 105 -11.35 -15.01 2.34
C THR A 105 -12.55 -15.13 1.41
N LEU A 106 -12.33 -15.57 0.16
CA LEU A 106 -13.43 -15.81 -0.77
C LEU A 106 -14.32 -16.93 -0.25
N HIS A 107 -15.60 -16.88 -0.62
CA HIS A 107 -16.57 -17.89 -0.20
C HIS A 107 -16.17 -19.31 -0.63
N ALA A 108 -15.67 -19.48 -1.85
CA ALA A 108 -15.20 -20.78 -2.36
C ALA A 108 -14.02 -21.32 -1.53
N ASP A 109 -13.01 -20.49 -1.30
CA ASP A 109 -11.82 -20.86 -0.51
C ASP A 109 -12.18 -21.18 0.94
N PHE A 110 -13.10 -20.40 1.53
CA PHE A 110 -13.56 -20.63 2.90
C PHE A 110 -14.29 -21.96 3.02
N LYS A 111 -15.21 -22.24 2.09
CA LYS A 111 -15.94 -23.51 2.04
C LYS A 111 -14.98 -24.70 1.89
N GLN A 112 -14.05 -24.63 0.93
CA GLN A 112 -13.08 -25.70 0.70
C GLN A 112 -12.18 -25.94 1.92
N ARG A 113 -11.67 -24.86 2.54
CA ARG A 113 -10.75 -24.96 3.67
C ARG A 113 -11.41 -25.47 4.95
N TYR A 114 -12.64 -25.08 5.21
CA TYR A 114 -13.35 -25.37 6.47
C TYR A 114 -14.45 -26.42 6.33
N ALA A 115 -14.59 -27.08 5.17
CA ALA A 115 -15.54 -28.16 4.96
C ALA A 115 -15.39 -29.28 6.01
N ILE A 116 -14.16 -29.57 6.46
CA ILE A 116 -13.91 -30.58 7.49
C ILE A 116 -14.61 -30.29 8.83
N LEU A 117 -14.85 -29.01 9.15
CA LEU A 117 -15.51 -28.60 10.40
C LEU A 117 -17.04 -28.65 10.30
N ALA A 118 -17.59 -28.62 9.09
CA ALA A 118 -19.02 -28.52 8.84
C ALA A 118 -19.39 -29.17 7.48
N ALA A 119 -19.12 -30.47 7.35
CA ALA A 119 -19.19 -31.20 6.07
C ALA A 119 -20.62 -31.30 5.50
N GLU A 120 -21.61 -31.51 6.38
CA GLU A 120 -23.03 -31.58 5.99
C GLU A 120 -23.51 -30.21 5.48
N GLU A 121 -23.16 -29.14 6.19
CA GLU A 121 -23.54 -27.77 5.86
C GLU A 121 -22.84 -27.29 4.60
N ALA A 122 -21.59 -27.72 4.39
CA ALA A 122 -20.83 -27.45 3.17
C ALA A 122 -21.52 -28.00 1.91
N THR A 123 -22.20 -29.14 2.01
CA THR A 123 -22.87 -29.76 0.84
C THR A 123 -24.36 -29.42 0.76
N SER A 124 -24.90 -28.77 1.78
CA SER A 124 -26.35 -28.57 1.93
C SER A 124 -27.01 -27.69 0.86
N GLU A 125 -26.29 -26.74 0.27
CA GLU A 125 -26.85 -25.78 -0.68
C GLU A 125 -25.92 -25.42 -1.84
N THR A 126 -26.53 -25.08 -2.98
CA THR A 126 -25.85 -24.59 -4.18
C THR A 126 -25.37 -23.15 -4.01
N ASP A 127 -26.09 -22.30 -3.27
CA ASP A 127 -25.65 -20.93 -2.97
C ASP A 127 -24.55 -20.95 -1.89
N LEU A 128 -23.36 -20.48 -2.29
CA LEU A 128 -22.20 -20.42 -1.39
C LEU A 128 -22.46 -19.52 -0.17
N LYS A 129 -23.25 -18.45 -0.31
CA LYS A 129 -23.46 -17.50 0.79
C LYS A 129 -24.29 -18.13 1.91
N LEU A 130 -25.38 -18.82 1.56
CA LEU A 130 -26.20 -19.53 2.55
C LEU A 130 -25.45 -20.72 3.17
N CYS A 131 -24.72 -21.47 2.34
CA CYS A 131 -23.87 -22.55 2.78
C CYS A 131 -22.87 -22.09 3.87
N ILE A 132 -22.17 -20.97 3.64
CA ILE A 132 -21.23 -20.40 4.61
C ILE A 132 -21.93 -19.92 5.88
N ARG A 133 -23.12 -19.31 5.78
CA ARG A 133 -23.90 -18.93 6.98
C ARG A 133 -24.19 -20.14 7.86
N LYS A 134 -24.61 -21.27 7.27
CA LYS A 134 -24.86 -22.51 8.01
C LYS A 134 -23.58 -23.08 8.62
N MET A 135 -22.48 -23.09 7.85
CA MET A 135 -21.17 -23.52 8.36
C MET A 135 -20.72 -22.67 9.55
N CYS A 136 -20.80 -21.33 9.44
CA CYS A 136 -20.46 -20.42 10.53
C CYS A 136 -21.35 -20.65 11.77
N ALA A 137 -22.65 -20.86 11.59
CA ALA A 137 -23.57 -21.14 12.71
C ALA A 137 -23.23 -22.45 13.43
N LYS A 138 -22.74 -23.48 12.72
CA LYS A 138 -22.25 -24.71 13.34
C LYS A 138 -20.94 -24.49 14.09
N ILE A 139 -19.99 -23.78 13.49
CA ILE A 139 -18.71 -23.47 14.13
C ILE A 139 -18.92 -22.61 15.39
N GLU A 140 -19.91 -21.71 15.37
CA GLU A 140 -20.33 -20.92 16.52
C GLU A 140 -20.87 -21.81 17.65
N LYS A 141 -21.69 -22.81 17.34
CA LYS A 141 -22.17 -23.80 18.34
C LYS A 141 -21.04 -24.64 18.96
N ILE A 142 -19.97 -24.89 18.21
CA ILE A 142 -18.78 -25.61 18.71
C ILE A 142 -17.96 -24.70 19.67
N GLY A 143 -18.25 -23.40 19.74
CA GLY A 143 -17.63 -22.45 20.66
C GLY A 143 -16.28 -21.92 20.19
N VAL A 144 -15.85 -22.26 18.98
CA VAL A 144 -14.57 -21.82 18.41
C VAL A 144 -14.66 -20.40 17.84
N LEU A 145 -15.85 -19.97 17.41
CA LEU A 145 -16.07 -18.67 16.77
C LEU A 145 -17.15 -17.88 17.48
N LYS A 146 -16.86 -16.62 17.83
CA LYS A 146 -17.84 -15.70 18.40
C LYS A 146 -18.51 -14.86 17.30
N PRO A 147 -19.79 -14.48 17.46
CA PRO A 147 -20.53 -13.67 16.48
C PRO A 147 -19.82 -12.35 16.13
N ASP A 148 -19.18 -11.71 17.11
CA ASP A 148 -18.54 -10.41 16.93
C ASP A 148 -17.21 -10.46 16.16
N ASP A 149 -16.66 -11.65 15.95
CA ASP A 149 -15.31 -11.83 15.39
C ASP A 149 -15.32 -12.18 13.90
N TYR A 150 -16.50 -12.34 13.30
CA TYR A 150 -16.66 -12.54 11.87
C TYR A 150 -17.87 -11.79 11.31
N CYS A 151 -17.84 -11.51 10.02
CA CYS A 151 -18.97 -11.02 9.26
C CYS A 151 -18.99 -11.70 7.88
N ILE A 152 -20.19 -11.93 7.35
CA ILE A 152 -20.37 -12.55 6.04
C ILE A 152 -20.73 -11.45 5.04
N GLY A 153 -19.78 -11.11 4.18
CA GLY A 153 -19.99 -10.17 3.08
C GLY A 153 -20.73 -10.79 1.90
N ASN A 154 -20.76 -10.05 0.79
CA ASN A 154 -21.42 -10.52 -0.44
C ASN A 154 -20.64 -11.67 -1.10
N THR A 155 -19.32 -11.52 -1.25
CA THR A 155 -18.46 -12.49 -1.95
C THR A 155 -17.36 -13.08 -1.06
N LYS A 156 -17.18 -12.54 0.15
CA LYS A 156 -16.08 -12.86 1.05
C LYS A 156 -16.58 -12.98 2.49
N VAL A 157 -15.93 -13.87 3.24
CA VAL A 157 -16.00 -13.91 4.71
C VAL A 157 -14.88 -13.02 5.25
N ILE A 158 -15.22 -12.17 6.21
CA ILE A 158 -14.25 -11.30 6.88
C ILE A 158 -14.20 -11.64 8.37
N TYR A 159 -13.02 -11.71 8.95
CA TYR A 159 -12.84 -12.10 10.36
C TYR A 159 -11.65 -11.39 11.00
N LYS A 160 -11.69 -11.25 12.33
CA LYS A 160 -10.66 -10.58 13.12
C LYS A 160 -9.37 -11.42 13.17
N ILE A 161 -8.26 -10.77 13.50
CA ILE A 161 -7.04 -11.46 13.91
C ILE A 161 -7.11 -11.68 15.42
N TYR A 162 -6.86 -12.91 15.85
CA TYR A 162 -6.47 -13.20 17.21
C TYR A 162 -4.96 -13.00 17.30
N PHE A 163 -4.54 -11.93 18.00
CA PHE A 163 -3.19 -11.78 18.53
C PHE A 163 -3.18 -12.29 19.96
#